data_AF-A0A2N2C6J5-F1
#
_entry.id   AF-A0A2N2C6J5-F1
#
_cell.length_a   1.000
_cell.length_b   1.000
_cell.length_c   1.000
_cell.angle_alpha   90.00
_cell.angle_beta   90.00
_cell.angle_gamma   90.00
#
_symmetry.space_group_name_H-M   'P 1'
#
loop_
_entity.id
_entity.type
_entity.pdbx_description
1 polymer ?
#
loop_
_entity_poly.entity_id
_entity_poly.type
_entity_poly.pdbx_seq_one_letter_code
_entity_poly.pdbx_strand_id
1 'polypeptide(L)'
;MVNLGAIYNNILIDRTKWDYYDDMLIPIADYKELLNMSDVLVENILKSGDKLNDAEGQEFDMLGYGFRLKHTISIYFLGLAIYNNVSCIKIAIDNYIHKVDVELQPYHKRILGPEFRTFDTPFSYFWFLTCFYHDYGYRFEEGNKLVGLERILLLLDGRINTNILRGRYRTLIPKAISDNLHKYFKMRYEKDQVIDHGIAAGLLFWENRMTDFQKRSKRNQNKEVFIEKDRLWSKEILYKIHLPVAWTISAHNVWFITENNERVDEYSHFGLQGLITDRPKIILNNHPLLYLLSVVDTIDPVKLLNRNAVQDFNYGDLELIEFDFNSNSIRFKIDEQLNVIDCRFKDGILSMPKWIECRAEFCESIFTLYL
;
A
#
# COMPACT_ATOMS: atom_id res chain seq x y z
N MET A 1 9.60 16.31 -19.01
CA MET A 1 9.73 15.20 -18.04
C MET A 1 10.83 15.59 -17.05
N VAL A 2 10.75 15.13 -15.81
CA VAL A 2 11.70 15.43 -14.73
C VAL A 2 12.22 14.10 -14.21
N ASN A 3 13.51 13.99 -13.93
CA ASN A 3 14.07 12.75 -13.39
C ASN A 3 13.49 12.42 -12.00
N LEU A 4 13.39 11.13 -11.69
CA LEU A 4 12.72 10.66 -10.47
C LEU A 4 13.46 11.13 -9.20
N GLY A 5 14.79 11.15 -9.23
CA GLY A 5 15.60 11.67 -8.13
C GLY A 5 15.27 13.12 -7.76
N ALA A 6 15.11 14.00 -8.76
CA ALA A 6 14.70 15.40 -8.53
C ALA A 6 13.27 15.51 -8.04
N ILE A 7 12.35 14.65 -8.51
CA ILE A 7 10.98 14.57 -7.97
C ILE A 7 11.02 14.24 -6.47
N TYR A 8 11.82 13.26 -6.06
CA TYR A 8 11.96 12.88 -4.65
C TYR A 8 12.59 14.01 -3.84
N ASN A 9 13.66 14.64 -4.33
CA ASN A 9 14.28 15.81 -3.69
C ASN A 9 13.27 16.95 -3.49
N ASN A 10 12.42 17.23 -4.48
CA ASN A 10 11.39 18.28 -4.37
C ASN A 10 10.35 17.97 -3.29
N ILE A 11 10.03 16.69 -3.05
CA ILE A 11 9.15 16.28 -1.95
C ILE A 11 9.88 16.42 -0.62
N LEU A 12 11.16 16.02 -0.54
CA LEU A 12 11.97 16.08 0.68
C LEU A 12 12.08 17.49 1.27
N ILE A 13 12.10 18.53 0.43
CA ILE A 13 12.15 19.94 0.85
C ILE A 13 11.00 20.29 1.81
N ASP A 14 9.81 19.73 1.58
CA ASP A 14 8.62 20.03 2.38
C ASP A 14 8.22 18.81 3.22
N ARG A 15 8.76 18.76 4.44
CA ARG A 15 8.50 17.69 5.42
C ARG A 15 7.02 17.47 5.70
N THR A 16 6.19 18.51 5.62
CA THR A 16 4.75 18.38 5.89
C THR A 16 4.03 17.46 4.90
N LYS A 17 4.65 17.18 3.74
CA LYS A 17 4.10 16.27 2.73
C LYS A 17 4.35 14.79 3.03
N TRP A 18 5.40 14.46 3.77
CA TRP A 18 5.88 13.07 3.86
C TRP A 18 6.17 12.60 5.29
N ASP A 19 6.47 13.49 6.22
CA ASP A 19 6.65 13.18 7.63
C ASP A 19 5.38 13.52 8.41
N TYR A 20 4.43 12.57 8.45
CA TYR A 20 3.11 12.80 9.06
C TYR A 20 3.17 13.21 10.54
N TYR A 21 4.11 12.66 11.30
CA TYR A 21 4.20 12.92 12.74
C TYR A 21 5.07 14.14 13.07
N ASP A 22 5.80 14.68 12.08
CA ASP A 22 6.68 15.85 12.20
C ASP A 22 7.72 15.75 13.33
N ASP A 23 8.09 14.52 13.69
CA ASP A 23 8.96 14.19 14.81
C ASP A 23 10.25 13.47 14.34
N MET A 24 10.48 13.38 13.02
CA MET A 24 11.74 12.86 12.49
C MET A 24 12.90 13.82 12.79
N LEU A 25 13.90 13.34 13.53
CA LEU A 25 15.08 14.13 13.90
C LEU A 25 16.23 13.99 12.90
N ILE A 26 16.08 13.11 11.92
CA ILE A 26 17.13 12.77 10.96
C ILE A 26 17.00 13.70 9.75
N PRO A 27 17.99 14.56 9.46
CA PRO A 27 18.01 15.30 8.22
C PRO A 27 18.28 14.34 7.07
N ILE A 28 17.43 14.35 6.05
CA ILE A 28 17.64 13.64 4.79
C ILE A 28 17.98 14.70 3.74
N ALA A 29 19.23 14.69 3.26
CA ALA A 29 19.72 15.71 2.35
C ALA A 29 19.19 15.52 0.93
N ASP A 30 19.11 14.28 0.47
CA ASP A 30 18.66 13.94 -0.89
C ASP A 30 18.03 12.55 -0.99
N TYR A 31 17.56 12.22 -2.19
CA TYR A 31 16.89 10.96 -2.48
C TYR A 31 17.82 9.73 -2.38
N LYS A 32 19.15 9.90 -2.52
CA LYS A 32 20.11 8.80 -2.38
C LYS A 32 20.24 8.44 -0.90
N GLU A 33 20.36 9.44 -0.04
CA GLU A 33 20.33 9.26 1.41
C GLU A 33 18.98 8.70 1.87
N LEU A 34 17.86 9.20 1.32
CA LEU A 34 16.51 8.68 1.57
C LEU A 34 16.42 7.16 1.35
N LEU A 35 16.87 6.68 0.20
CA LEU A 35 16.82 5.25 -0.13
C LEU A 35 17.85 4.44 0.68
N ASN A 36 19.00 5.03 0.98
CA ASN A 36 20.01 4.38 1.80
C ASN A 36 19.57 4.20 3.26
N MET A 37 18.73 5.10 3.77
CA MET A 37 18.20 5.09 5.15
C MET A 37 16.76 4.56 5.23
N SER A 38 16.35 3.71 4.28
CA SER A 38 14.96 3.24 4.17
C SER A 38 14.46 2.53 5.44
N ASP A 39 15.32 1.72 6.06
CA ASP A 39 15.09 1.04 7.33
C ASP A 39 14.82 2.01 8.47
N VAL A 40 15.76 2.95 8.67
CA VAL A 40 15.69 3.96 9.72
C VAL A 40 14.46 4.85 9.54
N LEU A 41 14.10 5.20 8.30
CA LEU A 41 12.95 6.03 8.00
C LEU A 41 11.63 5.33 8.36
N VAL A 42 11.43 4.11 7.84
CA VAL A 42 10.22 3.33 8.11
C VAL A 42 10.09 3.07 9.61
N GLU A 43 11.17 2.66 10.27
CA GLU A 43 11.18 2.39 11.71
C GLU A 43 10.81 3.65 12.51
N ASN A 44 11.40 4.81 12.20
CA ASN A 44 11.11 6.05 12.89
C ASN A 44 9.66 6.48 12.74
N ILE A 45 9.10 6.52 11.51
CA ILE A 45 7.69 6.92 11.32
C ILE A 45 6.74 5.98 12.05
N LEU A 46 7.00 4.66 12.02
CA LEU A 46 6.14 3.70 12.70
C LEU A 46 6.28 3.78 14.23
N LYS A 47 7.48 3.99 14.77
CA LYS A 47 7.70 4.22 16.21
C LYS A 47 7.09 5.53 16.68
N SER A 48 7.31 6.62 15.93
CA SER A 48 6.65 7.91 16.14
C SER A 48 5.16 7.71 16.26
N GLY A 49 4.53 6.88 15.44
CA GLY A 49 3.09 6.62 15.53
C GLY A 49 2.60 5.71 16.65
N ASP A 50 3.47 5.14 17.48
CA ASP A 50 3.19 3.94 18.28
C ASP A 50 2.54 2.84 17.41
N LYS A 51 3.01 2.68 16.17
CA LYS A 51 2.53 1.70 15.18
C LYS A 51 3.49 0.51 15.04
N LEU A 52 4.67 0.60 15.64
CA LEU A 52 5.63 -0.48 15.76
C LEU A 52 5.73 -0.94 17.22
N ASN A 53 5.28 -2.15 17.52
CA ASN A 53 5.58 -2.82 18.79
C ASN A 53 6.85 -3.70 18.67
N ASP A 54 7.38 -4.22 19.78
CA ASP A 54 8.63 -4.99 19.79
C ASP A 54 8.60 -6.22 18.86
N ALA A 55 7.46 -6.92 18.78
CA ALA A 55 7.29 -8.04 17.86
C ALA A 55 7.28 -7.53 16.42
N GLU A 56 6.56 -6.44 16.12
CA GLU A 56 6.58 -5.84 14.77
C GLU A 56 7.98 -5.35 14.37
N GLY A 57 8.74 -4.78 15.31
CA GLY A 57 10.10 -4.29 15.09
C GLY A 57 11.05 -5.39 14.61
N GLN A 58 11.05 -6.55 15.28
CA GLN A 58 11.86 -7.71 14.86
C GLN A 58 11.55 -8.17 13.43
N GLU A 59 10.31 -7.98 13.00
CA GLU A 59 9.82 -8.41 11.69
C GLU A 59 10.21 -7.41 10.60
N PHE A 60 10.15 -6.11 10.93
CA PHE A 60 10.65 -5.04 10.08
C PHE A 60 12.17 -5.10 9.91
N ASP A 61 12.92 -5.40 10.97
CA ASP A 61 14.37 -5.59 10.91
C ASP A 61 14.74 -6.68 9.90
N MET A 62 13.92 -7.75 9.83
CA MET A 62 14.10 -8.82 8.87
C MET A 62 13.76 -8.41 7.42
N LEU A 63 12.86 -7.45 7.20
CA LEU A 63 12.59 -6.86 5.88
C LEU A 63 13.73 -5.93 5.41
N GLY A 64 14.55 -5.44 6.34
CA GLY A 64 15.73 -4.61 6.08
C GLY A 64 16.83 -5.32 5.30
N TYR A 65 16.81 -6.65 5.21
CA TYR A 65 17.72 -7.41 4.37
C TYR A 65 17.25 -7.42 2.91
N GLY A 66 17.57 -6.38 2.15
CA GLY A 66 17.42 -6.36 0.69
C GLY A 66 16.81 -5.08 0.12
N PHE A 67 16.21 -5.18 -1.07
CA PHE A 67 15.64 -4.03 -1.79
C PHE A 67 14.22 -3.66 -1.34
N ARG A 68 13.59 -4.46 -0.47
CA ARG A 68 12.15 -4.33 -0.14
C ARG A 68 11.82 -3.03 0.58
N LEU A 69 12.62 -2.61 1.56
CA LEU A 69 12.40 -1.30 2.20
C LEU A 69 12.65 -0.14 1.23
N LYS A 70 13.61 -0.28 0.30
CA LYS A 70 13.85 0.72 -0.76
C LYS A 70 12.65 0.82 -1.70
N HIS A 71 12.07 -0.32 -2.06
CA HIS A 71 10.83 -0.39 -2.83
C HIS A 71 9.68 0.30 -2.07
N THR A 72 9.49 -0.01 -0.79
CA THR A 72 8.50 0.62 0.09
C THR A 72 8.65 2.14 0.18
N ILE A 73 9.88 2.66 0.29
CA ILE A 73 10.14 4.10 0.28
C ILE A 73 9.87 4.68 -1.11
N SER A 74 10.28 4.00 -2.18
CA SER A 74 10.05 4.45 -3.54
C SER A 74 8.57 4.59 -3.86
N ILE A 75 7.74 3.58 -3.58
CA ILE A 75 6.28 3.69 -3.77
C ILE A 75 5.65 4.77 -2.89
N TYR A 76 6.17 5.00 -1.67
CA TYR A 76 5.66 6.05 -0.80
C TYR A 76 5.87 7.42 -1.44
N PHE A 77 7.11 7.73 -1.84
CA PHE A 77 7.45 9.00 -2.47
C PHE A 77 6.86 9.16 -3.88
N LEU A 78 6.80 8.09 -4.69
CA LEU A 78 6.15 8.13 -5.99
C LEU A 78 4.63 8.35 -5.85
N GLY A 79 3.99 7.75 -4.86
CA GLY A 79 2.59 8.01 -4.54
C GLY A 79 2.32 9.43 -4.10
N LEU A 80 3.21 10.02 -3.29
CA LEU A 80 3.16 11.46 -2.95
C LEU A 80 3.34 12.33 -4.20
N ALA A 81 4.25 11.98 -5.10
CA ALA A 81 4.45 12.70 -6.36
C ALA A 81 3.19 12.68 -7.22
N ILE A 82 2.60 11.50 -7.43
CA ILE A 82 1.37 11.34 -8.22
C ILE A 82 0.21 12.08 -7.56
N TYR A 83 0.00 11.90 -6.26
CA TYR A 83 -1.06 12.60 -5.53
C TYR A 83 -0.95 14.12 -5.64
N ASN A 84 0.27 14.68 -5.60
CA ASN A 84 0.45 16.13 -5.69
C ASN A 84 0.33 16.68 -7.12
N ASN A 85 0.56 15.87 -8.16
CA ASN A 85 0.68 16.36 -9.54
C ASN A 85 -0.40 15.82 -10.50
N VAL A 86 -1.20 14.82 -10.10
CA VAL A 86 -2.25 14.22 -10.93
C VAL A 86 -3.61 14.52 -10.33
N SER A 87 -4.29 15.52 -10.88
CA SER A 87 -5.52 16.10 -10.31
C SER A 87 -6.65 15.09 -10.12
N CYS A 88 -6.88 14.17 -11.06
CA CYS A 88 -7.96 13.17 -10.90
C CYS A 88 -7.71 12.24 -9.69
N ILE A 89 -6.46 11.81 -9.48
CA ILE A 89 -6.06 11.01 -8.32
C ILE A 89 -6.29 11.80 -7.03
N LYS A 90 -5.78 13.05 -6.98
CA LYS A 90 -5.94 13.92 -5.83
C LYS A 90 -7.40 14.11 -5.44
N ILE A 91 -8.24 14.47 -6.41
CA ILE A 91 -9.67 14.71 -6.19
C ILE A 91 -10.36 13.44 -5.67
N ALA A 92 -10.06 12.27 -6.25
CA ALA A 92 -10.68 11.02 -5.83
C ALA A 92 -10.30 10.65 -4.38
N ILE A 93 -9.03 10.83 -4.01
CA ILE A 93 -8.51 10.58 -2.66
C ILE A 93 -9.06 11.59 -1.65
N ASP A 94 -9.00 12.89 -1.95
CA ASP A 94 -9.52 13.96 -1.10
C ASP A 94 -11.02 13.77 -0.83
N ASN A 95 -11.79 13.43 -1.86
CA ASN A 95 -13.22 13.13 -1.72
C ASN A 95 -13.47 11.93 -0.80
N TYR A 96 -12.61 10.92 -0.83
CA TYR A 96 -12.72 9.77 0.07
C TYR A 96 -12.41 10.17 1.51
N ILE A 97 -11.27 10.84 1.73
CA ILE A 97 -10.81 11.29 3.05
C ILE A 97 -11.85 12.22 3.68
N HIS A 98 -12.34 13.21 2.91
CA HIS A 98 -13.37 14.13 3.38
C HIS A 98 -14.64 13.40 3.84
N LYS A 99 -15.08 12.37 3.11
CA LYS A 99 -16.24 11.56 3.54
C LYS A 99 -15.96 10.81 4.85
N VAL A 100 -14.75 10.33 5.07
CA VAL A 100 -14.36 9.68 6.33
C VAL A 100 -14.39 10.68 7.48
N ASP A 101 -13.81 11.86 7.28
CA ASP A 101 -13.73 12.91 8.30
C ASP A 101 -15.13 13.44 8.69
N VAL A 102 -16.01 13.67 7.71
CA VAL A 102 -17.41 14.05 7.94
C VAL A 102 -18.17 13.00 8.75
N GLU A 103 -17.85 11.72 8.59
CA GLU A 103 -18.47 10.64 9.37
C GLU A 103 -17.88 10.51 10.79
N LEU A 104 -16.59 10.80 10.97
CA LEU A 104 -15.90 10.72 12.26
C LEU A 104 -16.24 11.92 13.17
N GLN A 105 -16.35 13.12 12.59
CA GLN A 105 -16.46 14.37 13.34
C GLN A 105 -17.62 14.40 14.35
N PRO A 106 -18.87 14.04 13.98
CA PRO A 106 -20.00 14.12 14.91
C PRO A 106 -19.87 13.09 16.04
N TYR A 107 -19.29 11.93 15.75
CA TYR A 107 -19.06 10.87 16.73
C TYR A 107 -18.06 11.33 17.80
N HIS A 108 -16.94 11.92 17.40
CA HIS A 108 -15.92 12.42 18.34
C HIS A 108 -16.40 13.63 19.14
N LYS A 109 -17.02 14.64 18.50
CA LYS A 109 -17.55 15.81 19.21
C LYS A 109 -18.59 15.45 20.28
N ARG A 110 -19.41 14.43 20.02
CA ARG A 110 -20.39 13.95 21.01
C ARG A 110 -19.74 13.38 22.27
N ILE A 111 -18.55 12.78 22.15
CA ILE A 111 -17.87 12.08 23.25
C ILE A 111 -16.83 12.97 23.93
N LEU A 112 -16.08 13.77 23.16
CA LEU A 112 -14.98 14.61 23.62
C LEU A 112 -15.38 16.07 23.88
N GLY A 113 -16.60 16.47 23.50
CA GLY A 113 -17.10 17.84 23.67
C GLY A 113 -17.11 18.66 22.37
N PRO A 114 -17.92 19.73 22.31
CA PRO A 114 -18.05 20.59 21.13
C PRO A 114 -16.77 21.36 20.76
N GLU A 115 -15.90 21.61 21.75
CA GLU A 115 -14.59 22.26 21.60
C GLU A 115 -13.54 21.40 20.89
N PHE A 116 -13.81 20.09 20.72
CA PHE A 116 -12.92 19.21 19.98
C PHE A 116 -12.79 19.67 18.53
N ARG A 117 -11.54 19.93 18.11
CA ARG A 117 -11.21 20.48 16.78
C ARG A 117 -11.65 19.55 15.66
N THR A 118 -11.85 20.13 14.49
CA THR A 118 -12.11 19.38 13.25
C THR A 118 -10.95 18.47 12.91
N PHE A 119 -11.26 17.24 12.54
CA PHE A 119 -10.33 16.26 12.00
C PHE A 119 -10.08 16.63 10.53
N ASP A 120 -8.81 16.82 10.18
CA ASP A 120 -8.36 16.93 8.79
C ASP A 120 -7.31 15.85 8.61
N THR A 121 -7.76 14.64 8.25
CA THR A 121 -6.84 13.52 8.10
C THR A 121 -6.02 13.74 6.82
N PRO A 122 -4.70 13.92 6.88
CA PRO A 122 -3.94 14.12 5.65
C PRO A 122 -3.84 12.81 4.88
N PHE A 123 -3.71 12.92 3.55
CA PHE A 123 -3.41 11.77 2.68
C PHE A 123 -2.21 10.96 3.16
N SER A 124 -1.15 11.62 3.64
CA SER A 124 0.06 10.97 4.14
C SER A 124 -0.24 9.94 5.23
N TYR A 125 -1.26 10.17 6.09
CA TYR A 125 -1.66 9.21 7.12
C TYR A 125 -2.16 7.89 6.53
N PHE A 126 -3.09 7.95 5.57
CA PHE A 126 -3.56 6.75 4.87
C PHE A 126 -2.44 6.09 4.06
N TRP A 127 -1.59 6.92 3.46
CA TRP A 127 -0.59 6.48 2.52
C TRP A 127 0.57 5.75 3.19
N PHE A 128 1.16 6.28 4.27
CA PHE A 128 2.25 5.56 4.96
C PHE A 128 1.74 4.26 5.58
N LEU A 129 0.51 4.24 6.12
CA LEU A 129 -0.09 3.00 6.66
C LEU A 129 -0.26 1.95 5.56
N THR A 130 -0.58 2.38 4.34
CA THR A 130 -0.71 1.48 3.19
C THR A 130 0.67 1.01 2.74
N CYS A 131 1.58 1.92 2.39
CA CYS A 131 2.89 1.59 1.83
C CYS A 131 3.78 0.82 2.82
N PHE A 132 3.87 1.25 4.08
CA PHE A 132 4.85 0.66 5.00
C PHE A 132 4.44 -0.72 5.49
N TYR A 133 3.17 -1.09 5.30
CA TYR A 133 2.69 -2.43 5.62
C TYR A 133 2.44 -3.32 4.40
N HIS A 134 2.30 -2.82 3.17
CA HIS A 134 1.86 -3.67 2.05
C HIS A 134 2.78 -4.88 1.79
N ASP A 135 4.10 -4.66 1.87
CA ASP A 135 5.14 -5.70 1.68
C ASP A 135 5.55 -6.36 3.00
N TYR A 136 4.92 -6.01 4.13
CA TYR A 136 5.26 -6.56 5.45
C TYR A 136 5.12 -8.08 5.51
N GLY A 137 4.24 -8.65 4.69
CA GLY A 137 4.02 -10.08 4.63
C GLY A 137 5.03 -10.86 3.81
N TYR A 138 5.99 -10.21 3.15
CA TYR A 138 6.85 -10.83 2.14
C TYR A 138 7.72 -11.97 2.71
N ARG A 139 8.18 -11.80 3.94
CA ARG A 139 8.86 -12.81 4.75
C ARG A 139 8.07 -14.11 5.00
N PHE A 140 6.75 -14.10 4.87
CA PHE A 140 5.93 -15.33 4.98
C PHE A 140 5.78 -16.04 3.63
N GLU A 141 6.00 -15.31 2.53
CA GLU A 141 6.00 -15.84 1.17
C GLU A 141 7.34 -16.48 0.82
N GLU A 142 8.45 -15.95 1.35
CA GLU A 142 9.79 -16.48 1.07
C GLU A 142 10.07 -17.82 1.76
N GLY A 143 10.67 -18.74 1.00
CA GLY A 143 11.18 -20.01 1.50
C GLY A 143 10.08 -21.07 1.67
N ASN A 144 10.14 -21.82 2.76
CA ASN A 144 9.24 -22.95 2.98
C ASN A 144 7.88 -22.46 3.50
N LYS A 145 6.80 -22.76 2.77
CA LYS A 145 5.43 -22.34 3.13
C LYS A 145 4.96 -22.80 4.50
N LEU A 146 5.43 -23.94 5.02
CA LEU A 146 5.06 -24.44 6.35
C LEU A 146 5.69 -23.59 7.43
N VAL A 147 6.95 -23.17 7.22
CA VAL A 147 7.63 -22.22 8.12
C VAL A 147 6.93 -20.85 8.08
N GLY A 148 6.57 -20.37 6.88
CA GLY A 148 5.77 -19.16 6.72
C GLY A 148 4.43 -19.25 7.45
N LEU A 149 3.74 -20.39 7.33
CA LEU A 149 2.48 -20.68 8.01
C LEU A 149 2.63 -20.71 9.54
N GLU A 150 3.64 -21.38 10.08
CA GLU A 150 3.90 -21.43 11.52
C GLU A 150 4.15 -20.03 12.09
N ARG A 151 4.93 -19.21 11.38
CA ARG A 151 5.23 -17.83 11.78
C ARG A 151 3.99 -16.94 11.77
N ILE A 152 3.19 -16.98 10.70
CA ILE A 152 1.99 -16.15 10.63
C ILE A 152 0.95 -16.60 11.67
N LEU A 153 0.83 -17.91 11.93
CA LEU A 153 -0.05 -18.43 12.99
C LEU A 153 0.39 -17.96 14.36
N LEU A 154 1.70 -17.93 14.64
CA LEU A 154 2.22 -17.40 15.92
C LEU A 154 1.79 -15.94 16.14
N LEU A 155 1.82 -15.13 15.09
CA LEU A 155 1.47 -13.70 15.15
C LEU A 155 -0.04 -13.45 15.17
N LEU A 156 -0.84 -14.37 14.64
CA LEU A 156 -2.30 -14.31 14.59
C LEU A 156 -2.97 -15.21 15.64
N ASP A 157 -2.33 -15.44 16.79
CA ASP A 157 -2.86 -16.21 17.92
C ASP A 157 -3.41 -17.60 17.51
N GLY A 158 -2.67 -18.28 16.64
CA GLY A 158 -2.95 -19.62 16.14
C GLY A 158 -4.09 -19.71 15.12
N ARG A 159 -4.61 -18.59 14.58
CA ARG A 159 -5.75 -18.60 13.65
C ARG A 159 -5.60 -17.60 12.50
N ILE A 160 -5.66 -18.08 11.27
CA ILE A 160 -5.79 -17.22 10.09
C ILE A 160 -7.28 -16.97 9.80
N ASN A 161 -7.76 -15.78 10.14
CA ASN A 161 -9.12 -15.36 9.81
C ASN A 161 -9.12 -14.43 8.58
N THR A 162 -9.30 -15.00 7.39
CA THR A 162 -9.42 -14.22 6.14
C THR A 162 -10.77 -13.52 5.98
N ASN A 163 -11.72 -13.69 6.91
CA ASN A 163 -12.98 -12.95 6.91
C ASN A 163 -12.79 -11.60 7.58
N ILE A 164 -12.01 -10.72 6.95
CA ILE A 164 -11.89 -9.33 7.36
C ILE A 164 -13.29 -8.71 7.36
N LEU A 165 -13.60 -7.89 8.37
CA LEU A 165 -14.94 -7.33 8.52
C LEU A 165 -15.33 -6.49 7.31
N ARG A 166 -16.52 -6.74 6.77
CA ARG A 166 -17.11 -5.99 5.65
C ARG A 166 -18.37 -5.27 6.08
N GLY A 167 -19.41 -6.02 6.44
CA GLY A 167 -20.65 -5.53 7.06
C GLY A 167 -21.08 -4.11 6.64
N ARG A 168 -21.29 -3.24 7.63
CA ARG A 168 -21.67 -1.83 7.46
C ARG A 168 -20.51 -0.89 7.11
N TYR A 169 -19.29 -1.41 6.90
CA TYR A 169 -18.09 -0.62 6.75
C TYR A 169 -17.63 -0.57 5.28
N ARG A 170 -17.06 0.57 4.88
CA ARG A 170 -16.53 0.74 3.52
C ARG A 170 -15.22 -0.04 3.39
N THR A 171 -15.08 -0.86 2.37
CA THR A 171 -13.90 -1.72 2.21
C THR A 171 -12.87 -1.19 1.21
N LEU A 172 -13.13 -0.07 0.53
CA LEU A 172 -12.24 0.56 -0.48
C LEU A 172 -11.75 -0.36 -1.62
N ILE A 173 -12.30 -1.56 -1.72
CA ILE A 173 -11.89 -2.60 -2.66
C ILE A 173 -13.09 -3.15 -3.44
N PRO A 174 -12.87 -3.69 -4.65
CA PRO A 174 -13.93 -4.32 -5.42
C PRO A 174 -14.61 -5.45 -4.64
N LYS A 175 -15.95 -5.52 -4.72
CA LYS A 175 -16.74 -6.63 -4.13
C LYS A 175 -16.24 -8.01 -4.59
N ALA A 176 -15.78 -8.10 -5.83
CA ALA A 176 -15.17 -9.29 -6.39
C ALA A 176 -13.97 -9.79 -5.56
N ILE A 177 -13.10 -8.90 -5.09
CA ILE A 177 -11.97 -9.26 -4.24
C ILE A 177 -12.48 -9.67 -2.86
N SER A 178 -13.33 -8.86 -2.22
CA SER A 178 -13.79 -9.15 -0.86
C SER A 178 -14.53 -10.49 -0.75
N ASP A 179 -15.33 -10.84 -1.77
CA ASP A 179 -16.11 -12.09 -1.80
C ASP A 179 -15.24 -13.32 -2.04
N ASN A 180 -14.01 -13.14 -2.53
CA ASN A 180 -13.13 -14.22 -2.96
C ASN A 180 -11.81 -14.29 -2.19
N LEU A 181 -11.50 -13.35 -1.29
CA LEU A 181 -10.22 -13.28 -0.58
C LEU A 181 -9.83 -14.60 0.08
N HIS A 182 -10.76 -15.23 0.83
CA HIS A 182 -10.51 -16.51 1.49
C HIS A 182 -10.18 -17.64 0.49
N LYS A 183 -10.97 -17.74 -0.57
CA LYS A 183 -10.79 -18.77 -1.60
C LYS A 183 -9.48 -18.55 -2.38
N TYR A 184 -9.14 -17.30 -2.63
CA TYR A 184 -7.91 -16.93 -3.31
C TYR A 184 -6.70 -17.26 -2.44
N PHE A 185 -6.74 -16.92 -1.15
CA PHE A 185 -5.73 -17.32 -0.18
C PHE A 185 -5.56 -18.85 -0.14
N LYS A 186 -6.66 -19.60 -0.12
CA LYS A 186 -6.63 -21.06 -0.16
C LYS A 186 -5.98 -21.59 -1.44
N MET A 187 -6.31 -21.03 -2.61
CA MET A 187 -5.68 -21.40 -3.88
C MET A 187 -4.18 -21.14 -3.85
N ARG A 188 -3.75 -19.95 -3.40
CA ARG A 188 -2.33 -19.60 -3.28
C ARG A 188 -1.57 -20.57 -2.36
N TYR A 189 -2.19 -20.97 -1.25
CA TYR A 189 -1.59 -21.91 -0.31
C TYR A 189 -1.52 -23.36 -0.85
N GLU A 190 -2.59 -23.84 -1.48
CA GLU A 190 -2.72 -25.24 -1.91
C GLU A 190 -2.10 -25.52 -3.28
N LYS A 191 -2.15 -24.56 -4.21
CA LYS A 191 -1.61 -24.71 -5.57
C LYS A 191 -0.26 -24.04 -5.73
N ASP A 192 -0.19 -22.76 -5.39
CA ASP A 192 1.03 -21.98 -5.61
C ASP A 192 2.07 -22.22 -4.50
N GLN A 193 1.69 -22.95 -3.45
CA GLN A 193 2.56 -23.30 -2.32
C GLN A 193 3.12 -22.05 -1.61
N VAL A 194 2.35 -20.96 -1.55
CA VAL A 194 2.78 -19.69 -0.97
C VAL A 194 1.74 -19.11 0.00
N ILE A 195 2.22 -18.40 1.02
CA ILE A 195 1.40 -17.50 1.84
C ILE A 195 1.50 -16.13 1.17
N ASP A 196 0.42 -15.69 0.51
CA ASP A 196 0.44 -14.41 -0.20
C ASP A 196 0.77 -13.25 0.74
N HIS A 197 1.84 -12.52 0.42
CA HIS A 197 2.34 -11.48 1.30
C HIS A 197 1.38 -10.31 1.52
N GLY A 198 0.62 -9.91 0.50
CA GLY A 198 -0.33 -8.82 0.64
C GLY A 198 -1.50 -9.21 1.54
N ILE A 199 -2.02 -10.44 1.36
CA ILE A 199 -3.06 -10.97 2.25
C ILE A 199 -2.54 -11.09 3.69
N ALA A 200 -1.37 -11.70 3.88
CA ALA A 200 -0.73 -11.84 5.19
C ALA A 200 -0.52 -10.48 5.87
N ALA A 201 0.04 -9.51 5.14
CA ALA A 201 0.28 -8.16 5.62
C ALA A 201 -1.00 -7.46 6.09
N GLY A 202 -2.07 -7.53 5.31
CA GLY A 202 -3.33 -6.87 5.66
C GLY A 202 -4.01 -7.50 6.88
N LEU A 203 -3.91 -8.83 7.03
CA LEU A 203 -4.40 -9.54 8.21
C LEU A 203 -3.61 -9.16 9.47
N LEU A 204 -2.28 -9.13 9.39
CA LEU A 204 -1.42 -8.74 10.50
C LEU A 204 -1.65 -7.28 10.88
N PHE A 205 -1.73 -6.38 9.90
CA PHE A 205 -2.03 -4.98 10.13
C PHE A 205 -3.36 -4.83 10.89
N TRP A 206 -4.43 -5.50 10.43
CA TRP A 206 -5.73 -5.44 11.09
C TRP A 206 -5.68 -5.97 12.53
N GLU A 207 -5.11 -7.16 12.72
CA GLU A 207 -5.01 -7.79 14.04
C GLU A 207 -4.19 -6.95 15.02
N ASN A 208 -3.07 -6.38 14.56
CA ASN A 208 -2.22 -5.53 15.38
C ASN A 208 -2.92 -4.23 15.77
N ARG A 209 -3.65 -3.57 14.85
CA ARG A 209 -4.42 -2.36 15.16
C ARG A 209 -5.59 -2.65 16.10
N MET A 210 -6.27 -3.77 15.91
CA MET A 210 -7.34 -4.23 16.82
C MET A 210 -6.81 -4.50 18.23
N THR A 211 -5.74 -5.28 18.33
CA THR A 211 -5.12 -5.64 19.61
C THR A 211 -4.57 -4.42 20.34
N ASP A 212 -3.91 -3.50 19.64
CA ASP A 212 -3.40 -2.26 20.23
C ASP A 212 -4.53 -1.37 20.77
N PHE A 213 -5.58 -1.15 19.97
CA PHE A 213 -6.76 -0.42 20.41
C PHE A 213 -7.41 -1.06 21.64
N GLN A 214 -7.59 -2.39 21.65
CA GLN A 214 -8.19 -3.10 22.79
C GLN A 214 -7.33 -2.96 24.06
N LYS A 215 -6.01 -3.12 23.96
CA LYS A 215 -5.07 -2.96 25.09
C LYS A 215 -5.12 -1.54 25.65
N ARG A 216 -5.19 -0.52 24.79
CA ARG A 216 -5.27 0.89 25.22
C ARG A 216 -6.65 1.24 25.77
N SER A 217 -7.72 0.77 25.14
CA SER A 217 -9.09 0.95 25.62
C SER A 217 -9.26 0.37 27.02
N LYS A 218 -8.75 -0.85 27.29
CA LYS A 218 -8.76 -1.44 28.64
C LYS A 218 -8.07 -0.55 29.68
N ARG A 219 -6.88 -0.01 29.35
CA ARG A 219 -6.15 0.95 30.20
C ARG A 219 -6.92 2.24 30.42
N ASN A 220 -7.70 2.66 29.43
CA ASN A 220 -8.57 3.83 29.46
C ASN A 220 -10.02 3.49 29.86
N GLN A 221 -10.21 2.56 30.81
CA GLN A 221 -11.53 2.20 31.38
C GLN A 221 -12.54 1.68 30.35
N ASN A 222 -12.07 0.96 29.33
CA ASN A 222 -12.85 0.45 28.20
C ASN A 222 -13.58 1.53 27.38
N LYS A 223 -13.05 2.76 27.35
CA LYS A 223 -13.59 3.84 26.50
C LYS A 223 -13.45 3.49 25.01
N GLU A 224 -14.47 3.82 24.22
CA GLU A 224 -14.43 3.68 22.76
C GLU A 224 -13.68 4.84 22.08
N VAL A 225 -13.55 5.98 22.76
CA VAL A 225 -12.82 7.18 22.33
C VAL A 225 -12.04 7.75 23.51
N PHE A 226 -10.76 8.02 23.32
CA PHE A 226 -9.89 8.60 24.34
C PHE A 226 -8.66 9.26 23.69
N ILE A 227 -8.00 10.14 24.44
CA ILE A 227 -6.72 10.73 24.06
C ILE A 227 -5.64 10.09 24.91
N GLU A 228 -4.58 9.60 24.28
CA GLU A 228 -3.40 9.03 24.95
C GLU A 228 -2.15 9.51 24.21
N LYS A 229 -1.20 10.12 24.92
CA LYS A 229 0.01 10.75 24.35
C LYS A 229 -0.31 11.70 23.20
N ASP A 230 -1.24 12.62 23.42
CA ASP A 230 -1.70 13.62 22.43
C ASP A 230 -2.28 13.03 21.12
N ARG A 231 -2.63 11.74 21.13
CA ARG A 231 -3.22 11.05 19.98
C ARG A 231 -4.64 10.63 20.28
N LEU A 232 -5.51 10.86 19.31
CA LEU A 232 -6.88 10.36 19.34
C LEU A 232 -6.91 8.87 19.03
N TRP A 233 -7.47 8.11 19.95
CA TRP A 233 -7.80 6.70 19.77
C TRP A 233 -9.31 6.57 19.72
N SER A 234 -9.81 5.87 18.70
CA SER A 234 -11.23 5.71 18.49
C SER A 234 -11.53 4.40 17.80
N LYS A 235 -12.55 3.71 18.30
CA LYS A 235 -13.11 2.53 17.61
C LYS A 235 -13.53 2.88 16.19
N GLU A 236 -14.12 4.05 15.97
CA GLU A 236 -14.50 4.48 14.61
C GLU A 236 -13.29 4.77 13.71
N ILE A 237 -12.12 5.18 14.25
CA ILE A 237 -10.89 5.34 13.45
C ILE A 237 -10.42 3.97 12.97
N LEU A 238 -10.44 2.98 13.87
CA LEU A 238 -10.10 1.60 13.55
C LEU A 238 -10.97 1.05 12.40
N TYR A 239 -12.28 1.28 12.44
CA TYR A 239 -13.20 0.79 11.40
C TYR A 239 -13.28 1.63 10.12
N LYS A 240 -13.07 2.95 10.19
CA LYS A 240 -13.21 3.86 9.04
C LYS A 240 -11.89 4.25 8.37
N ILE A 241 -10.75 3.97 9.02
CA ILE A 241 -9.41 4.20 8.46
C ILE A 241 -8.64 2.89 8.39
N HIS A 242 -8.37 2.25 9.53
CA HIS A 242 -7.47 1.08 9.53
C HIS A 242 -8.08 -0.13 8.81
N LEU A 243 -9.37 -0.39 8.96
CA LEU A 243 -10.02 -1.49 8.24
C LEU A 243 -9.97 -1.32 6.69
N PRO A 244 -10.31 -0.16 6.11
CA PRO A 244 -10.09 0.10 4.69
C PRO A 244 -8.63 -0.03 4.24
N VAL A 245 -7.66 0.39 5.06
CA VAL A 245 -6.23 0.20 4.78
C VAL A 245 -5.86 -1.28 4.77
N ALA A 246 -6.32 -2.06 5.76
CA ALA A 246 -6.12 -3.50 5.81
C ALA A 246 -6.66 -4.19 4.55
N TRP A 247 -7.87 -3.81 4.11
CA TRP A 247 -8.46 -4.31 2.88
C TRP A 247 -7.64 -3.92 1.64
N THR A 248 -7.18 -2.66 1.56
CA THR A 248 -6.34 -2.19 0.46
C THR A 248 -5.06 -3.01 0.37
N ILE A 249 -4.40 -3.25 1.51
CA ILE A 249 -3.21 -4.10 1.59
C ILE A 249 -3.56 -5.55 1.22
N SER A 250 -4.62 -6.15 1.74
CA SER A 250 -4.96 -7.53 1.35
C SER A 250 -5.34 -7.67 -0.12
N ALA A 251 -5.89 -6.62 -0.74
CA ALA A 251 -6.39 -6.66 -2.10
C ALA A 251 -5.33 -6.44 -3.18
N HIS A 252 -4.21 -5.76 -2.89
CA HIS A 252 -3.23 -5.41 -3.93
C HIS A 252 -2.59 -6.63 -4.60
N ASN A 253 -2.63 -7.78 -3.93
CA ASN A 253 -2.16 -9.07 -4.45
C ASN A 253 -3.28 -10.08 -4.74
N VAL A 254 -4.51 -9.62 -4.97
CA VAL A 254 -5.58 -10.48 -5.51
C VAL A 254 -5.72 -10.22 -7.00
N TRP A 255 -5.40 -11.25 -7.78
CA TRP A 255 -5.21 -11.13 -9.23
C TRP A 255 -6.52 -11.41 -9.96
N PHE A 256 -6.85 -10.55 -10.90
CA PHE A 256 -7.91 -10.79 -11.88
C PHE A 256 -7.30 -11.47 -13.10
N ILE A 257 -8.04 -12.42 -13.67
CA ILE A 257 -7.65 -13.10 -14.92
C ILE A 257 -8.74 -12.94 -15.97
N THR A 258 -8.38 -13.06 -17.24
CA THR A 258 -9.31 -13.11 -18.37
C THR A 258 -9.78 -14.54 -18.61
N GLU A 259 -10.89 -14.73 -19.34
CA GLU A 259 -11.40 -16.07 -19.70
C GLU A 259 -10.37 -16.92 -20.48
N ASN A 260 -9.50 -16.27 -21.26
CA ASN A 260 -8.45 -16.94 -22.04
C ASN A 260 -7.14 -17.19 -21.26
N ASN A 261 -7.12 -16.94 -19.94
CA ASN A 261 -5.92 -17.15 -19.14
C ASN A 261 -5.71 -18.65 -18.84
N GLU A 262 -4.46 -19.11 -18.84
CA GLU A 262 -4.11 -20.51 -18.58
C GLU A 262 -4.57 -21.03 -17.20
N ARG A 263 -4.81 -20.14 -16.23
CA ARG A 263 -5.27 -20.47 -14.88
C ARG A 263 -6.79 -20.48 -14.72
N VAL A 264 -7.57 -20.34 -15.80
CA VAL A 264 -9.05 -20.24 -15.71
C VAL A 264 -9.69 -21.47 -15.06
N ASP A 265 -9.18 -22.67 -15.35
CA ASP A 265 -9.66 -23.92 -14.75
C ASP A 265 -9.31 -23.99 -13.26
N GLU A 266 -8.14 -23.49 -12.87
CA GLU A 266 -7.72 -23.40 -11.47
C GLU A 266 -8.64 -22.44 -10.70
N TYR A 267 -8.88 -21.25 -11.22
CA TYR A 267 -9.77 -20.27 -10.61
C TYR A 267 -11.18 -20.83 -10.46
N SER A 268 -11.68 -21.51 -11.50
CA SER A 268 -12.99 -22.16 -11.48
C SER A 268 -13.06 -23.26 -10.43
N HIS A 269 -12.03 -24.10 -10.31
CA HIS A 269 -11.93 -25.16 -9.31
C HIS A 269 -12.00 -24.64 -7.87
N PHE A 270 -11.37 -23.49 -7.59
CA PHE A 270 -11.41 -22.84 -6.27
C PHE A 270 -12.65 -21.95 -6.06
N GLY A 271 -13.57 -21.87 -7.02
CA GLY A 271 -14.78 -21.06 -6.91
C GLY A 271 -14.52 -19.55 -6.98
N LEU A 272 -13.51 -19.14 -7.75
CA LEU A 272 -13.03 -17.77 -7.95
C LEU A 272 -13.63 -17.11 -9.21
N GLN A 273 -14.82 -17.51 -9.66
CA GLN A 273 -15.46 -16.98 -10.86
C GLN A 273 -15.61 -15.45 -10.82
N GLY A 274 -15.75 -14.85 -9.63
CA GLY A 274 -15.81 -13.40 -9.47
C GLY A 274 -14.51 -12.65 -9.82
N LEU A 275 -13.37 -13.34 -9.90
CA LEU A 275 -12.08 -12.80 -10.28
C LEU A 275 -11.73 -13.05 -11.76
N ILE A 276 -12.57 -13.77 -12.51
CA ILE A 276 -12.45 -13.94 -13.95
C ILE A 276 -13.23 -12.81 -14.62
N THR A 277 -12.53 -11.92 -15.34
CA THR A 277 -13.11 -10.70 -15.92
C THR A 277 -12.25 -10.14 -17.04
N ASP A 278 -12.90 -9.67 -18.10
CA ASP A 278 -12.28 -8.88 -19.18
C ASP A 278 -12.50 -7.37 -19.01
N ARG A 279 -13.08 -6.97 -17.87
CA ARG A 279 -13.35 -5.57 -17.53
C ARG A 279 -12.61 -5.17 -16.27
N PRO A 280 -12.07 -3.93 -16.23
CA PRO A 280 -11.42 -3.42 -15.04
C PRO A 280 -12.40 -3.38 -13.86
N LYS A 281 -11.90 -3.76 -12.68
CA LYS A 281 -12.66 -3.76 -11.43
C LYS A 281 -12.18 -2.70 -10.46
N ILE A 282 -10.89 -2.34 -10.54
CA ILE A 282 -10.30 -1.28 -9.72
C ILE A 282 -10.55 0.06 -10.43
N ILE A 283 -11.59 0.75 -9.97
CA ILE A 283 -12.06 2.05 -10.46
C ILE A 283 -11.60 3.15 -9.51
N LEU A 284 -10.99 4.22 -10.02
CA LEU A 284 -10.37 5.29 -9.20
C LEU A 284 -11.34 5.90 -8.18
N ASN A 285 -12.52 6.34 -8.61
CA ASN A 285 -13.50 7.00 -7.74
C ASN A 285 -14.13 6.07 -6.68
N ASN A 286 -14.05 4.75 -6.89
CA ASN A 286 -14.63 3.76 -5.98
C ASN A 286 -13.57 3.14 -5.05
N HIS A 287 -12.31 3.08 -5.51
CA HIS A 287 -11.21 2.36 -4.85
C HIS A 287 -9.93 3.20 -4.83
N PRO A 288 -9.95 4.48 -4.40
CA PRO A 288 -8.86 5.41 -4.67
C PRO A 288 -7.50 5.00 -4.10
N LEU A 289 -7.45 4.42 -2.89
CA LEU A 289 -6.19 3.95 -2.31
C LEU A 289 -5.65 2.70 -2.99
N LEU A 290 -6.51 1.72 -3.28
CA LEU A 290 -6.12 0.52 -4.02
C LEU A 290 -5.68 0.88 -5.45
N TYR A 291 -6.39 1.79 -6.10
CA TYR A 291 -6.04 2.29 -7.43
C TYR A 291 -4.65 2.91 -7.43
N LEU A 292 -4.36 3.81 -6.49
CA LEU A 292 -3.04 4.43 -6.39
C LEU A 292 -1.95 3.39 -6.08
N LEU A 293 -2.18 2.49 -5.11
CA LEU A 293 -1.23 1.43 -4.76
C LEU A 293 -0.92 0.53 -5.96
N SER A 294 -1.95 0.09 -6.69
CA SER A 294 -1.81 -0.70 -7.90
C SER A 294 -1.00 0.01 -9.00
N VAL A 295 -1.20 1.32 -9.18
CA VAL A 295 -0.42 2.10 -10.16
C VAL A 295 1.04 2.17 -9.72
N VAL A 296 1.33 2.61 -8.49
CA VAL A 296 2.70 2.84 -8.04
C VAL A 296 3.51 1.55 -7.93
N ASP A 297 2.92 0.46 -7.43
CA ASP A 297 3.62 -0.82 -7.29
C ASP A 297 3.90 -1.48 -8.66
N THR A 298 3.08 -1.18 -9.67
CA THR A 298 3.31 -1.67 -11.04
C THR A 298 4.42 -0.89 -11.73
N ILE A 299 4.45 0.44 -11.58
CA ILE A 299 5.40 1.30 -12.29
C ILE A 299 6.65 1.61 -11.48
N ASP A 300 6.80 1.05 -10.26
CA ASP A 300 7.90 1.37 -9.35
C ASP A 300 9.26 1.08 -9.98
N PRO A 301 10.10 2.11 -10.17
CA PRO A 301 11.42 1.95 -10.75
C PRO A 301 12.40 1.13 -9.90
N VAL A 302 12.29 1.19 -8.57
CA VAL A 302 13.20 0.43 -7.69
C VAL A 302 12.96 -1.07 -7.85
N LYS A 303 11.70 -1.51 -7.91
CA LYS A 303 11.32 -2.89 -8.22
C LYS A 303 11.81 -3.34 -9.58
N LEU A 304 11.73 -2.48 -10.59
CA LEU A 304 12.27 -2.75 -11.93
C LEU A 304 13.78 -2.97 -11.89
N LEU A 305 14.51 -1.99 -11.36
CA LEU A 305 15.97 -1.98 -11.40
C LEU A 305 16.58 -3.10 -10.55
N ASN A 306 15.97 -3.45 -9.41
CA ASN A 306 16.44 -4.58 -8.58
C ASN A 306 16.13 -5.96 -9.18
N ARG A 307 15.21 -6.07 -10.13
CA ARG A 307 14.91 -7.33 -10.84
C ARG A 307 15.75 -7.51 -12.11
N ASN A 308 16.59 -6.53 -12.44
CA ASN A 308 17.44 -6.60 -13.61
C ASN A 308 18.61 -7.57 -13.38
N ALA A 309 18.79 -8.53 -14.29
CA ALA A 309 19.92 -9.47 -14.27
C ALA A 309 21.22 -8.87 -14.84
N VAL A 310 21.16 -7.64 -15.40
CA VAL A 310 22.27 -7.03 -16.15
C VAL A 310 23.15 -6.13 -15.29
N GLN A 311 22.60 -5.48 -14.26
CA GLN A 311 23.37 -4.63 -13.35
C GLN A 311 22.77 -4.59 -11.93
N ASP A 312 23.63 -4.42 -10.93
CA ASP A 312 23.20 -4.11 -9.56
C ASP A 312 22.60 -2.70 -9.51
N PHE A 313 21.48 -2.55 -8.82
CA PHE A 313 20.78 -1.26 -8.67
C PHE A 313 21.68 -0.21 -7.99
N ASN A 314 21.92 0.90 -8.69
CA ASN A 314 22.54 2.09 -8.13
C ASN A 314 21.50 3.20 -7.94
N TYR A 315 21.55 3.95 -6.84
CA TYR A 315 20.64 5.09 -6.64
C TYR A 315 20.74 6.14 -7.76
N GLY A 316 21.91 6.27 -8.41
CA GLY A 316 22.08 7.09 -9.61
C GLY A 316 21.16 6.70 -10.78
N ASP A 317 20.72 5.44 -10.85
CA ASP A 317 19.86 4.93 -11.94
C ASP A 317 18.48 5.60 -11.94
N LEU A 318 18.04 6.18 -10.82
CA LEU A 318 16.80 6.97 -10.77
C LEU A 318 16.90 8.30 -11.53
N GLU A 319 18.11 8.76 -11.85
CA GLU A 319 18.32 9.93 -12.72
C GLU A 319 18.03 9.60 -14.19
N LEU A 320 18.04 8.31 -14.56
CA LEU A 320 17.79 7.79 -15.91
C LEU A 320 16.29 7.48 -16.16
N ILE A 321 15.44 7.81 -15.20
CA ILE A 321 14.00 7.56 -15.27
C ILE A 321 13.29 8.88 -15.07
N GLU A 322 12.54 9.29 -16.07
CA GLU A 322 11.89 10.58 -16.12
C GLU A 322 10.37 10.43 -16.08
N PHE A 323 9.71 11.27 -15.29
CA PHE A 323 8.26 11.34 -15.19
C PHE A 323 7.72 12.68 -15.69
N ASP A 324 6.51 12.65 -16.23
CA ASP A 324 5.71 13.82 -16.55
C ASP A 324 4.27 13.57 -16.12
N PHE A 325 3.79 14.42 -15.23
CA PHE A 325 2.47 14.30 -14.62
C PHE A 325 1.54 15.35 -15.22
N ASN A 326 0.39 14.90 -15.69
CA ASN A 326 -0.68 15.77 -16.16
C ASN A 326 -1.95 15.50 -15.33
N SER A 327 -2.97 16.35 -15.50
CA SER A 327 -4.21 16.29 -14.70
C SER A 327 -4.90 14.91 -14.67
N ASN A 328 -4.74 14.12 -15.74
CA ASN A 328 -5.36 12.80 -15.92
C ASN A 328 -4.41 11.76 -16.56
N SER A 329 -3.09 11.98 -16.52
CA SER A 329 -2.16 11.00 -17.08
C SER A 329 -0.79 11.04 -16.42
N ILE A 330 -0.14 9.89 -16.39
CA ILE A 330 1.25 9.72 -15.99
C ILE A 330 2.03 9.26 -17.21
N ARG A 331 3.06 10.01 -17.59
CA ARG A 331 4.03 9.61 -18.60
C ARG A 331 5.35 9.32 -17.93
N PHE A 332 6.02 8.26 -18.33
CA PHE A 332 7.39 8.02 -17.88
C PHE A 332 8.23 7.37 -18.95
N LYS A 333 9.51 7.72 -18.92
CA LYS A 333 10.53 7.28 -19.86
C LYS A 333 11.66 6.63 -19.06
N ILE A 334 12.14 5.51 -19.57
CA ILE A 334 13.35 4.85 -19.07
C ILE A 334 14.40 5.04 -20.14
N ASP A 335 15.56 5.59 -19.78
CA ASP A 335 16.66 5.82 -20.73
C ASP A 335 17.08 4.49 -21.39
N GLU A 336 17.37 4.51 -22.69
CA GLU A 336 17.80 3.31 -23.42
C GLU A 336 19.16 2.79 -22.93
N GLN A 337 19.99 3.67 -22.35
CA GLN A 337 21.27 3.31 -21.73
C GLN A 337 21.12 2.29 -20.60
N LEU A 338 19.96 2.26 -19.94
CA LEU A 338 19.67 1.29 -18.92
C LEU A 338 19.64 -0.13 -19.52
N ASN A 339 19.22 -0.35 -20.78
CA ASN A 339 18.93 -1.70 -21.31
C ASN A 339 18.04 -2.55 -20.35
N VAL A 340 17.28 -1.90 -19.45
CA VAL A 340 16.61 -2.54 -18.29
C VAL A 340 15.12 -2.81 -18.53
N ILE A 341 14.56 -2.58 -19.72
CA ILE A 341 13.13 -2.85 -19.92
C ILE A 341 12.89 -4.37 -20.02
N ASP A 342 12.73 -5.02 -18.86
CA ASP A 342 12.25 -6.40 -18.74
C ASP A 342 10.88 -6.48 -19.44
N CYS A 343 10.71 -7.47 -20.31
CA CYS A 343 9.44 -7.73 -20.99
C CYS A 343 8.28 -7.85 -19.98
N ARG A 344 8.53 -8.42 -18.80
CA ARG A 344 7.54 -8.54 -17.73
C ARG A 344 7.09 -7.20 -17.16
N PHE A 345 7.98 -6.20 -17.09
CA PHE A 345 7.61 -4.86 -16.62
C PHE A 345 6.73 -4.16 -17.64
N LYS A 346 7.16 -4.19 -18.91
CA LYS A 346 6.36 -3.67 -20.03
C LYS A 346 4.98 -4.34 -20.11
N ASP A 347 4.94 -5.66 -20.05
CA ASP A 347 3.70 -6.44 -20.10
C ASP A 347 2.82 -6.17 -18.88
N GLY A 348 3.43 -6.00 -17.70
CA GLY A 348 2.74 -5.60 -16.47
C GLY A 348 1.95 -4.30 -16.67
N ILE A 349 2.62 -3.25 -17.16
CA ILE A 349 2.01 -1.94 -17.42
C ILE A 349 0.93 -2.02 -18.51
N LEU A 350 1.23 -2.67 -19.64
CA LEU A 350 0.28 -2.79 -20.75
C LEU A 350 -0.92 -3.70 -20.42
N SER A 351 -0.80 -4.55 -19.41
CA SER A 351 -1.90 -5.39 -18.93
C SER A 351 -2.84 -4.68 -17.95
N MET A 352 -2.43 -3.54 -17.37
CA MET A 352 -3.22 -2.79 -16.38
C MET A 352 -4.69 -2.56 -16.81
N PRO A 353 -5.00 -2.14 -18.05
CA PRO A 353 -6.39 -1.90 -18.47
C PRO A 353 -7.33 -3.10 -18.34
N LYS A 354 -6.80 -4.32 -18.20
CA LYS A 354 -7.60 -5.54 -17.99
C LYS A 354 -8.25 -5.59 -16.60
N TRP A 355 -7.67 -4.90 -15.61
CA TRP A 355 -8.06 -5.06 -14.20
C TRP A 355 -8.20 -3.73 -13.42
N ILE A 356 -7.53 -2.67 -13.88
CA ILE A 356 -7.67 -1.28 -13.37
C ILE A 356 -8.20 -0.36 -14.47
N GLU A 357 -9.07 0.59 -14.11
CA GLU A 357 -9.70 1.51 -15.06
C GLU A 357 -8.69 2.55 -15.55
N CYS A 358 -7.95 2.21 -16.62
CA CYS A 358 -7.01 3.11 -17.26
C CYS A 358 -6.84 2.75 -18.74
N ARG A 359 -6.07 3.56 -19.48
CA ARG A 359 -5.49 3.18 -20.78
C ARG A 359 -3.97 3.24 -20.66
N ALA A 360 -3.28 2.20 -21.14
CA ALA A 360 -1.83 2.11 -21.16
C ALA A 360 -1.30 2.05 -22.59
N GLU A 361 -0.32 2.89 -22.90
CA GLU A 361 0.34 2.96 -24.21
C GLU A 361 1.86 2.94 -24.03
N PHE A 362 2.57 2.34 -24.99
CA PHE A 362 4.04 2.38 -25.07
C PHE A 362 4.45 2.77 -26.48
N CYS A 363 5.11 3.93 -26.62
CA CYS A 363 5.57 4.47 -27.90
C CYS A 363 6.94 5.15 -27.70
N GLU A 364 7.90 4.89 -28.59
CA GLU A 364 9.22 5.55 -28.58
C GLU A 364 9.88 5.56 -27.17
N SER A 365 9.89 4.40 -26.49
CA SER A 365 10.47 4.23 -25.15
C SER A 365 9.76 5.01 -24.02
N ILE A 366 8.55 5.54 -24.28
CA ILE A 366 7.71 6.26 -23.32
C ILE A 366 6.46 5.44 -23.02
N PHE A 367 6.24 5.17 -21.73
CA PHE A 367 4.96 4.69 -21.22
C PHE A 367 4.02 5.85 -20.94
N THR A 368 2.76 5.72 -21.32
CA THR A 368 1.70 6.67 -20.97
C THR A 368 0.52 5.93 -20.37
N LEU A 369 0.16 6.30 -19.14
CA LEU A 369 -1.05 5.86 -18.44
C LEU A 369 -2.06 7.01 -18.41
N TYR A 370 -3.20 6.84 -19.08
CA TYR A 370 -4.35 7.73 -18.97
C TYR A 370 -5.29 7.17 -17.90
N LEU A 371 -5.66 8.01 -16.94
CA LEU A 371 -6.36 7.62 -15.70
C LEU A 371 -7.82 8.09 -15.68
#